data_AF-A0A9E2N2A9-F1
#
_entry.id   AF-A0A9E2N2A9-F1
#
_cell.length_a   1.000
_cell.length_b   1.000
_cell.length_c   1.000
_cell.angle_alpha   90.00
_cell.angle_beta   90.00
_cell.angle_gamma   90.00
#
_symmetry.space_group_name_H-M   'P 1'
#
loop_
_entity.id
_entity.type
_entity.pdbx_description
1 polymer ?
#
loop_
_entity_poly.entity_id
_entity_poly.type
_entity_poly.pdbx_seq_one_letter_code
_entity_poly.pdbx_strand_id
1 'polypeptide(L)' 'MKKTLPIIIVVLIIAGLGLWWQFGVKNSVTNFEECVAAGNPVMEIYPRQCRVGDKLFTEDVQPVGNDDI' A
#
# COMPACT_ATOMS: atom_id res chain seq x y z
N MET A 1 -2.23 31.69 34.21
CA MET A 1 -2.50 30.22 34.11
C MET A 1 -3.85 29.89 33.44
N LYS A 2 -4.36 30.72 32.51
CA LYS A 2 -5.67 30.53 31.85
C LYS A 2 -5.56 30.63 30.32
N LYS A 3 -4.62 31.45 29.84
CA LYS A 3 -4.27 31.62 28.42
C LYS A 3 -3.37 30.50 27.86
N THR A 4 -2.67 29.76 28.73
CA THR A 4 -1.86 28.59 28.33
C THR A 4 -2.69 27.32 28.19
N LEU A 5 -3.85 27.25 28.86
CA LEU A 5 -4.79 26.13 28.78
C LEU A 5 -5.30 25.86 27.35
N PRO A 6 -5.77 26.85 26.57
CA PRO A 6 -6.18 26.61 25.19
C PRO A 6 -5.02 26.19 24.28
N ILE A 7 -3.80 26.69 24.54
CA ILE A 7 -2.61 26.33 23.74
C ILE A 7 -2.28 24.84 23.91
N ILE A 8 -2.34 24.33 25.14
CA ILE A 8 -2.09 22.91 25.42
C ILE A 8 -3.14 22.02 24.76
N ILE A 9 -4.42 22.44 24.78
CA ILE A 9 -5.52 21.70 24.13
C ILE A 9 -5.31 21.62 22.61
N VAL A 10 -4.94 22.73 21.97
CA VAL A 10 -4.67 22.75 20.52
C VAL A 10 -3.50 21.84 20.15
N VAL A 11 -2.42 21.85 20.93
CA VAL A 11 -1.27 20.96 20.71
C VAL A 11 -1.66 19.49 20.85
N LEU A 12 -2.48 19.13 21.83
CA LEU A 12 -2.98 17.76 22.00
C LEU A 12 -3.91 17.33 20.86
N ILE A 13 -4.74 18.23 20.33
CA ILE A 13 -5.60 17.94 19.17
C ILE A 13 -4.75 17.70 17.91
N ILE A 14 -3.75 18.53 17.66
CA ILE A 14 -2.85 18.37 16.50
C ILE A 14 -2.03 17.08 16.61
N ALA A 15 -1.50 16.78 17.81
CA ALA A 15 -0.79 15.54 18.06
C ALA A 15 -1.71 14.31 17.89
N GLY A 16 -2.93 14.37 18.40
CA GLY A 16 -3.93 13.31 18.23
C GLY A 16 -4.31 13.09 16.77
N LEU A 17 -4.54 14.15 16.00
CA LEU A 17 -4.82 14.08 14.56
C LEU A 17 -3.63 13.53 13.76
N GLY A 18 -2.41 13.98 14.06
CA GLY A 18 -1.19 13.50 13.42
C GLY A 18 -0.94 12.01 13.67
N LEU A 19 -1.12 11.57 14.92
CA LEU A 19 -1.05 10.15 15.27
C LEU A 19 -2.15 9.34 14.58
N TRP A 20 -3.37 9.87 14.46
CA TRP A 20 -4.47 9.17 13.78
C TRP A 20 -4.16 8.86 12.31
N TRP A 21 -3.52 9.80 11.60
CA TRP A 21 -3.10 9.57 10.21
C TRP A 21 -1.98 8.53 10.09
N GLN A 22 -1.08 8.47 11.07
CA GLN A 22 0.03 7.50 11.03
C GLN A 22 -0.41 6.05 11.24
N PHE A 23 -1.57 5.82 11.88
CA PHE A 23 -2.10 4.48 12.14
C PHE A 23 -3.22 4.04 11.18
N GLY A 24 -3.62 4.90 10.22
CA GLY A 24 -4.86 4.74 9.46
C GLY A 24 -4.81 3.88 8.19
N VAL A 25 -3.64 3.46 7.69
CA VAL A 25 -3.57 2.78 6.38
C VAL A 25 -2.74 1.51 6.49
N LYS A 26 -3.41 0.37 6.68
CA LYS A 26 -2.86 -0.92 6.23
C LYS A 26 -3.05 -0.95 4.72
N ASN A 27 -1.97 -0.74 3.96
CA ASN A 27 -1.98 -0.92 2.51
C ASN A 27 -2.38 -2.36 2.17
N SER A 28 -3.66 -2.58 1.91
CA SER A 28 -4.13 -3.82 1.30
C SER A 28 -3.71 -3.78 -0.16
N VAL A 29 -2.81 -4.68 -0.55
CA VAL A 29 -2.39 -4.88 -1.93
C VAL A 29 -3.58 -5.29 -2.79
N THR A 30 -3.75 -4.66 -3.95
CA THR A 30 -4.86 -4.88 -4.89
C THR A 30 -4.44 -5.33 -6.29
N ASN A 31 -3.16 -5.19 -6.64
CA ASN A 31 -2.60 -5.54 -7.95
C ASN A 31 -1.17 -6.09 -7.83
N PHE A 32 -0.62 -6.56 -8.95
CA PHE A 32 0.71 -7.14 -9.01
C PHE A 32 1.79 -6.13 -8.63
N GLU A 33 1.72 -4.91 -9.14
CA GLU A 33 2.70 -3.84 -8.92
C GLU A 33 2.79 -3.46 -7.44
N GLU A 34 1.64 -3.30 -6.77
CA GLU A 34 1.55 -3.07 -5.33
C GLU A 34 2.11 -4.24 -4.52
N CYS A 35 1.89 -5.48 -4.99
CA CYS A 35 2.41 -6.68 -4.34
C CYS A 35 3.94 -6.68 -4.34
N VAL A 36 4.54 -6.37 -5.50
CA VAL A 36 6.00 -6.27 -5.67
C VAL A 36 6.57 -5.09 -4.90
N ALA A 37 5.93 -3.92 -4.96
CA ALA A 37 6.36 -2.74 -4.23
C ALA A 37 6.32 -2.94 -2.70
N ALA A 38 5.41 -3.79 -2.23
CA ALA A 38 5.33 -4.21 -0.83
C ALA A 38 6.38 -5.29 -0.45
N GLY A 39 7.23 -5.73 -1.39
CA GLY A 39 8.33 -6.67 -1.13
C GLY A 39 7.90 -8.14 -0.99
N ASN A 40 6.72 -8.49 -1.49
CA ASN A 40 6.23 -9.86 -1.44
C ASN A 40 6.93 -10.76 -2.46
N PRO A 41 6.97 -12.09 -2.24
CA PRO A 41 7.63 -13.02 -3.15
C PRO A 41 6.95 -13.06 -4.52
N VAL A 42 7.78 -12.92 -5.57
CA VAL A 42 7.39 -13.08 -6.97
C VAL A 42 7.81 -14.47 -7.44
N MET A 43 6.92 -15.14 -8.14
CA MET A 43 7.12 -16.46 -8.73
C MET A 43 7.54 -16.30 -10.19
N GLU A 44 8.58 -17.04 -10.57
CA GLU A 44 9.18 -17.08 -11.91
C GLU A 44 8.35 -17.97 -12.87
N ILE A 45 7.04 -17.75 -12.93
CA ILE A 45 6.12 -18.36 -13.90
C ILE A 45 5.61 -17.26 -14.84
N TYR A 46 5.32 -17.55 -16.11
CA TYR A 46 4.75 -16.55 -17.03
C TYR A 46 3.24 -16.75 -17.21
N PRO A 47 2.41 -15.70 -17.07
CA PRO A 47 2.78 -14.35 -16.60
C PRO A 47 3.21 -14.37 -15.12
N ARG A 48 4.05 -13.40 -14.71
CA ARG A 48 4.60 -13.35 -13.35
C ARG A 48 3.50 -13.26 -12.32
N GLN A 49 3.73 -13.88 -11.16
CA GLN A 49 2.76 -13.90 -10.07
C GLN A 49 3.40 -13.47 -8.76
N CYS A 50 2.74 -12.60 -8.01
CA CYS A 50 3.20 -12.15 -6.69
C CYS A 50 2.26 -12.65 -5.59
N ARG A 51 2.81 -13.16 -4.48
CA ARG A 51 2.03 -13.84 -3.43
C ARG A 51 1.97 -13.05 -2.12
N VAL A 52 0.77 -12.80 -1.62
CA VAL A 52 0.50 -12.20 -0.30
C VAL A 52 -0.34 -13.17 0.53
N GLY A 53 0.29 -13.93 1.43
CA GLY A 53 -0.38 -14.98 2.19
C GLY A 53 -0.97 -16.04 1.25
N ASP A 54 -2.30 -16.14 1.21
CA ASP A 54 -3.04 -17.07 0.32
C ASP A 54 -3.57 -16.40 -0.96
N LYS A 55 -3.26 -15.12 -1.18
CA LYS A 55 -3.65 -14.39 -2.39
C LYS A 55 -2.50 -14.35 -3.40
N LEU A 56 -2.85 -14.51 -4.67
CA LEU A 56 -1.95 -14.36 -5.80
C LEU A 56 -2.43 -13.18 -6.66
N PHE A 57 -1.49 -12.36 -7.09
CA PHE A 57 -1.69 -11.27 -8.04
C PHE A 57 -0.88 -11.61 -9.29
N THR A 58 -1.52 -11.70 -10.45
CA THR A 58 -0.87 -12.03 -11.73
C THR A 58 -0.61 -10.74 -12.51
N GLU A 59 0.56 -10.66 -13.15
CA GLU A 59 0.93 -9.58 -14.05
C GLU A 59 -0.01 -9.53 -15.27
N ASP A 60 -0.50 -8.34 -15.61
CA ASP A 60 -1.31 -8.12 -16.80
C ASP A 60 -0.39 -7.98 -18.02
N VAL A 61 -0.39 -8.99 -18.89
CA VAL A 61 0.42 -9.01 -20.11
C VAL A 61 -0.49 -9.00 -21.33
N GLN A 62 -0.19 -8.13 -22.29
CA GLN A 62 -0.88 -8.17 -23.58
C GLN A 62 -0.43 -9.40 -24.37
N PRO A 63 -1.35 -10.12 -25.04
CA PRO A 63 -0.98 -11.21 -25.92
C PRO A 63 -0.07 -10.67 -27.04
N VAL A 64 1.07 -11.33 -27.25
CA VAL A 64 1.95 -11.03 -28.38
C VAL A 64 1.17 -11.32 -29.65
N GLY A 65 1.02 -10.30 -30.50
CA GLY A 65 0.34 -10.41 -31.79
C GLY A 65 1.09 -11.33 -32.72
N ASN A 66 0.39 -11.92 -33.68
CA ASN A 66 1.00 -12.72 -34.75
C ASN A 66 1.61 -11.80 -35.82
N ASP A 67 2.42 -10.82 -35.44
CA ASP A 67 3.11 -9.90 -36.36
C ASP A 67 4.42 -10.47 -36.94
N ASP A 68 4.80 -11.69 -36.53
CA ASP A 68 6.08 -12.33 -36.89
C ASP A 68 5.96 -13.59 -37.79
N ILE A 69 4.90 -13.77 -38.59
CA ILE A 69 4.77 -14.87 -39.58
C ILE A 69 4.60 -14.37 -41.02
#